data_AF-A0A081NHR6-F1
#
_entry.id   AF-A0A081NHR6-F1
#
_cell.length_a   1.000
_cell.length_b   1.000
_cell.length_c   1.000
_cell.angle_alpha   90.00
_cell.angle_beta   90.00
_cell.angle_gamma   90.00
#
_symmetry.space_group_name_H-M   'P 1'
#
loop_
_entity.id
_entity.type
_entity.pdbx_description
1 polymer ?
#
loop_
_entity_poly.entity_id
_entity_poly.type
_entity_poly.pdbx_seq_one_letter_code
_entity_poly.pdbx_strand_id
1 'polypeptide(L)'
;MKVSEETITINGLDLDAIIDELEQWFSFLNTVIGIMSFTLALACLGTNTPAFNALLSVIIVILAVEQQKRFYLEKVRKLRKSAKKNETADLILEGFESRHLSTIKIMLRLPMYWLGFGLLICIMISPQVFNGHPLLIEYFNL
;
A
#
# COMPACT_ATOMS: atom_id res chain seq x y z
N MET A 1 35.95 -14.11 -8.95
CA MET A 1 35.14 -15.31 -8.64
C MET A 1 33.68 -14.86 -8.71
N LYS A 2 33.01 -15.08 -9.84
CA LYS A 2 31.58 -14.73 -9.99
C LYS A 2 30.81 -15.79 -9.20
N VAL A 3 30.23 -15.39 -8.08
CA VAL A 3 29.21 -16.19 -7.41
C VAL A 3 28.08 -16.31 -8.43
N SER A 4 27.86 -17.50 -8.98
CA SER A 4 26.68 -17.74 -9.81
C SER A 4 25.47 -17.51 -8.92
N GLU A 5 24.70 -16.46 -9.22
CA GLU A 5 23.35 -16.30 -8.69
C GLU A 5 22.55 -17.52 -9.13
N GLU A 6 22.49 -18.53 -8.27
CA GLU A 6 21.57 -19.66 -8.44
C GLU A 6 20.16 -19.11 -8.22
N THR A 7 19.50 -18.74 -9.32
CA THR A 7 18.07 -18.41 -9.34
C THR A 7 17.31 -19.58 -8.71
N ILE A 8 16.70 -19.35 -7.54
CA ILE A 8 15.92 -20.36 -6.85
C ILE A 8 14.61 -20.52 -7.62
N THR A 9 14.54 -21.53 -8.48
CA THR A 9 13.34 -21.85 -9.25
C THR A 9 12.41 -22.77 -8.46
N ILE A 10 11.18 -22.31 -8.18
CA ILE A 10 10.15 -23.09 -7.48
C ILE A 10 9.06 -23.45 -8.49
N ASN A 11 8.94 -24.72 -8.89
CA ASN A 11 7.96 -25.16 -9.90
C ASN A 11 8.00 -24.32 -11.20
N GLY A 12 9.20 -23.89 -11.63
CA GLY A 12 9.39 -23.03 -12.81
C GLY A 12 9.12 -21.54 -12.58
N LEU A 13 8.87 -21.11 -11.33
CA LEU A 13 8.75 -19.72 -10.93
C LEU A 13 10.07 -19.24 -10.33
N ASP A 14 10.66 -18.22 -10.94
CA ASP A 14 11.89 -17.57 -10.48
C ASP A 14 11.56 -16.65 -9.28
N LEU A 15 12.16 -16.94 -8.12
CA LEU A 15 11.92 -16.20 -6.88
C LEU A 15 12.37 -14.73 -6.99
N ASP A 16 13.48 -14.46 -7.69
CA ASP A 16 14.01 -13.11 -7.87
C ASP A 16 13.02 -12.28 -8.70
N ALA A 17 12.43 -12.89 -9.73
CA ALA A 17 11.41 -12.26 -10.55
C ALA A 17 10.08 -11.97 -9.80
N ILE A 18 9.84 -12.59 -8.64
CA ILE A 18 8.71 -12.32 -7.74
C ILE A 18 9.06 -11.18 -6.77
N ILE A 19 10.30 -11.17 -6.27
CA ILE A 19 10.82 -10.08 -5.44
C ILE A 19 10.76 -8.78 -6.23
N ASP A 20 11.25 -8.77 -7.47
CA ASP A 20 11.22 -7.60 -8.35
C ASP A 20 9.79 -7.08 -8.59
N GLU A 21 8.83 -7.98 -8.80
CA GLU A 21 7.42 -7.62 -8.99
C GLU A 21 6.85 -6.95 -7.73
N LEU A 22 7.19 -7.48 -6.56
CA LEU A 22 6.79 -6.91 -5.27
C LEU A 22 7.46 -5.55 -5.01
N GLU A 23 8.72 -5.38 -5.38
CA GLU A 23 9.42 -4.10 -5.26
C GLU A 23 8.84 -3.04 -6.19
N GLN A 24 8.49 -3.41 -7.42
CA GLN A 24 7.77 -2.52 -8.35
C GLN A 24 6.40 -2.13 -7.78
N TRP A 25 5.67 -3.07 -7.19
CA TRP A 25 4.41 -2.78 -6.52
C TRP A 25 4.58 -1.79 -5.36
N PHE A 26 5.59 -1.97 -4.51
CA PHE A 26 5.89 -1.05 -3.43
C PHE A 26 6.34 0.33 -3.92
N SER A 27 7.15 0.38 -4.97
CA SER A 27 7.55 1.64 -5.61
C SER A 27 6.35 2.40 -6.18
N PHE A 28 5.42 1.68 -6.83
CA PHE A 28 4.17 2.24 -7.34
C PHE A 28 3.30 2.80 -6.20
N LEU A 29 3.11 2.04 -5.12
CA LEU A 29 2.34 2.49 -3.96
C LEU A 29 2.95 3.74 -3.32
N ASN A 30 4.25 3.73 -3.07
CA ASN A 30 4.91 4.84 -2.40
C ASN A 30 4.95 6.10 -3.27
N THR A 31 5.29 5.94 -4.55
CA THR A 31 5.55 7.08 -5.44
C THR A 31 4.26 7.57 -6.08
N VAL A 32 3.59 6.72 -6.86
CA VAL A 32 2.41 7.14 -7.63
C VAL A 32 1.23 7.37 -6.70
N ILE A 33 0.88 6.36 -5.91
CA ILE A 33 -0.30 6.46 -5.04
C ILE A 33 -0.06 7.44 -3.90
N GLY A 34 1.10 7.37 -3.23
CA GLY A 34 1.43 8.29 -2.15
C GLY A 34 1.40 9.77 -2.54
N ILE A 35 2.08 10.14 -3.64
CA ILE A 35 2.10 11.53 -4.12
C ILE A 35 0.72 11.96 -4.60
N MET A 36 -0.01 11.09 -5.31
CA MET A 36 -1.38 11.38 -5.76
C MET A 36 -2.33 11.61 -4.58
N SER A 37 -2.30 10.73 -3.57
CA SER A 37 -3.11 10.88 -2.36
C SER A 37 -2.76 12.15 -1.59
N PHE A 38 -1.48 12.49 -1.47
CA PHE A 38 -1.05 13.74 -0.85
C PHE A 38 -1.57 14.96 -1.61
N THR A 39 -1.47 14.95 -2.94
CA THR A 39 -1.97 16.02 -3.80
C THR A 39 -3.48 16.20 -3.68
N LEU A 40 -4.22 15.09 -3.69
CA LEU A 40 -5.67 15.09 -3.50
C LEU A 40 -6.06 15.61 -2.11
N ALA A 41 -5.30 15.25 -1.08
CA ALA A 41 -5.52 15.75 0.28
C ALA A 41 -5.37 17.27 0.35
N LEU A 42 -4.29 17.82 -0.22
CA LEU A 42 -4.11 19.28 -0.30
C LEU A 42 -5.21 19.97 -1.11
N ALA A 43 -5.63 19.36 -2.23
CA ALA A 43 -6.73 19.88 -3.04
C ALA A 43 -8.06 19.92 -2.25
N CYS A 44 -8.36 18.88 -1.47
CA CYS A 44 -9.60 18.81 -0.67
C CYS A 44 -9.66 19.92 0.39
N LEU A 45 -8.55 20.27 1.03
CA LEU A 45 -8.50 21.33 2.04
C LEU A 45 -8.95 22.70 1.49
N GLY A 46 -8.72 22.97 0.20
CA GLY A 46 -9.10 24.23 -0.43
C GLY A 46 -10.57 24.30 -0.89
N THR A 47 -11.38 23.29 -0.58
CA THR A 47 -12.78 23.22 -1.04
C THR A 47 -13.79 23.56 0.05
N ASN A 48 -15.03 23.91 -0.33
CA ASN A 48 -16.11 24.17 0.61
C ASN A 48 -16.60 22.91 1.35
N THR A 49 -16.26 21.71 0.84
CA THR A 49 -16.67 20.42 1.41
C THR A 49 -15.50 19.43 1.50
N PRO A 50 -14.44 19.72 2.29
CA PRO A 50 -13.19 18.96 2.28
C PRO A 50 -13.39 17.46 2.57
N ALA A 51 -14.21 17.12 3.56
CA ALA A 51 -14.41 15.73 3.97
C ALA A 51 -15.15 14.89 2.90
N PHE A 52 -16.13 15.47 2.21
CA PHE A 52 -16.84 14.78 1.13
C PHE A 52 -15.93 14.57 -0.09
N ASN A 53 -15.14 15.57 -0.45
CA ASN A 53 -14.18 15.45 -1.54
C ASN A 53 -13.05 14.46 -1.20
N ALA A 54 -12.62 14.41 0.06
CA ALA A 54 -11.68 13.42 0.54
C ALA A 54 -12.27 12.00 0.46
N LEU A 55 -13.54 11.80 0.82
CA LEU A 55 -14.22 10.51 0.66
C LEU A 55 -14.21 10.03 -0.80
N LEU A 56 -14.59 10.88 -1.75
CA LEU A 56 -14.56 10.56 -3.18
C LEU A 56 -13.12 10.25 -3.65
N SER A 57 -12.15 11.04 -3.17
CA SER A 57 -10.73 10.83 -3.48
C SER A 57 -10.22 9.49 -2.94
N VAL A 58 -10.62 9.08 -1.74
CA VAL A 58 -10.30 7.77 -1.16
C VAL A 58 -10.86 6.65 -2.04
N ILE A 59 -12.10 6.76 -2.50
CA ILE A 59 -12.70 5.78 -3.41
C ILE A 59 -11.87 5.65 -4.69
N ILE A 60 -11.47 6.77 -5.31
CA ILE A 60 -10.63 6.77 -6.51
C ILE A 60 -9.27 6.11 -6.25
N VAL A 61 -8.61 6.45 -5.14
CA VAL A 61 -7.33 5.85 -4.76
C VAL A 61 -7.47 4.33 -4.58
N ILE A 62 -8.51 3.87 -3.88
CA ILE A 62 -8.76 2.43 -3.67
C ILE A 62 -8.96 1.72 -5.02
N LEU A 63 -9.77 2.30 -5.91
CA LEU A 63 -10.00 1.73 -7.24
C LEU A 63 -8.70 1.66 -8.07
N ALA A 64 -7.87 2.71 -8.03
CA ALA A 64 -6.58 2.74 -8.72
C ALA A 64 -5.62 1.67 -8.19
N VAL A 65 -5.54 1.52 -6.86
CA VAL A 65 -4.74 0.48 -6.20
C VAL A 65 -5.24 -0.90 -6.59
N GLU A 66 -6.54 -1.18 -6.50
CA GLU A 66 -7.10 -2.50 -6.82
C GLU A 66 -6.96 -2.86 -8.30
N GLN A 67 -7.04 -1.89 -9.21
CA GLN A 67 -6.79 -2.11 -10.63
C GLN A 67 -5.33 -2.56 -10.86
N GLN A 68 -4.37 -1.84 -10.29
CA GLN A 68 -2.94 -2.09 -10.52
C GLN A 68 -2.42 -3.30 -9.75
N LYS A 69 -2.98 -3.59 -8.57
CA LYS A 69 -2.68 -4.78 -7.77
C LYS A 69 -2.88 -6.08 -8.55
N ARG A 70 -3.83 -6.11 -9.50
CA ARG A 70 -4.05 -7.30 -10.35
C ARG A 70 -2.93 -7.49 -11.37
N PHE A 71 -2.34 -6.40 -11.85
CA PHE A 71 -1.28 -6.39 -12.83
C PHE A 71 0.09 -6.68 -12.21
N TYR A 72 0.41 -6.06 -11.08
CA TYR A 72 1.72 -6.17 -10.40
C TYR A 72 1.86 -7.34 -9.41
N LEU A 73 0.82 -8.15 -9.17
CA LEU A 73 0.92 -9.28 -8.23
C LEU A 73 0.45 -10.58 -8.87
N GLU A 74 0.65 -10.73 -10.18
CA GLU A 74 0.25 -11.93 -10.88
C GLU A 74 1.12 -13.12 -10.47
N LYS A 75 2.46 -12.97 -10.41
CA LYS A 75 3.33 -14.09 -10.03
C LYS A 75 3.25 -14.40 -8.55
N VAL A 76 3.11 -13.37 -7.69
CA VAL A 76 2.82 -13.55 -6.25
C VAL A 76 1.53 -14.36 -6.05
N ARG A 77 0.47 -14.09 -6.83
CA ARG A 77 -0.77 -14.89 -6.79
C ARG A 77 -0.57 -16.32 -7.27
N LYS A 78 0.24 -16.53 -8.31
CA LYS A 78 0.58 -17.87 -8.80
C LYS A 78 1.35 -18.64 -7.73
N LEU A 79 2.34 -18.02 -7.07
CA LEU A 79 3.10 -18.59 -5.96
C LEU A 79 2.17 -19.00 -4.80
N ARG A 80 1.30 -18.09 -4.35
CA ARG A 80 0.34 -18.38 -3.27
C ARG A 80 -0.66 -19.48 -3.63
N LYS A 81 -1.03 -19.63 -4.91
CA LYS A 81 -1.86 -20.76 -5.37
C LYS A 81 -1.09 -22.08 -5.39
N SER A 82 0.20 -22.05 -5.73
CA SER A 82 1.08 -23.22 -5.75
C SER A 82 1.44 -23.70 -4.35
N ALA A 83 1.62 -22.79 -3.39
CA ALA A 83 1.84 -23.08 -1.97
C ALA A 83 0.73 -23.94 -1.36
N LYS A 84 -0.54 -23.66 -1.69
CA LYS A 84 -1.69 -24.46 -1.23
C LYS A 84 -1.70 -25.93 -1.65
N LYS A 85 -0.85 -26.32 -2.61
CA LYS A 85 -0.80 -27.68 -3.16
C LYS A 85 0.49 -28.43 -2.81
N ASN A 86 1.51 -27.74 -2.31
CA ASN A 86 2.84 -28.32 -2.07
C ASN A 86 3.43 -27.76 -0.76
N GLU A 87 3.73 -28.64 0.19
CA GLU A 87 4.27 -28.30 1.52
C GLU A 87 5.62 -27.56 1.42
N THR A 88 6.45 -27.90 0.43
CA THR A 88 7.72 -27.20 0.15
C THR A 88 7.51 -25.77 -0.37
N ALA A 89 6.48 -25.54 -1.18
CA ALA A 89 6.16 -24.20 -1.66
C ALA A 89 5.51 -23.34 -0.56
N ASP A 90 4.85 -23.96 0.42
CA ASP A 90 4.26 -23.28 1.57
C ASP A 90 5.33 -22.75 2.52
N LEU A 91 6.32 -23.57 2.90
CA LEU A 91 7.45 -23.15 3.73
C LEU A 91 8.25 -21.99 3.11
N ILE A 92 8.44 -22.01 1.79
CA ILE A 92 9.14 -20.92 1.09
C ILE A 92 8.29 -19.65 1.04
N LEU A 93 6.97 -19.77 0.84
CA LEU A 93 6.06 -18.64 0.90
C LEU A 93 6.08 -18.00 2.30
N GLU A 94 6.05 -18.80 3.36
CA GLU A 94 6.10 -18.30 4.75
C GLU A 94 7.42 -17.57 5.06
N GLY A 95 8.56 -18.13 4.61
CA GLY A 95 9.86 -17.46 4.67
C GLY A 95 9.92 -16.16 3.86
N PHE A 96 9.26 -16.12 2.70
CA PHE A 96 9.16 -14.93 1.86
C PHE A 96 8.29 -13.84 2.50
N GLU A 97 7.09 -14.19 2.96
CA GLU A 97 6.12 -13.26 3.56
C GLU A 97 6.67 -12.67 4.87
N SER A 98 7.29 -13.49 5.74
CA SER A 98 7.89 -13.01 6.99
C SER A 98 9.04 -12.01 6.74
N ARG A 99 9.83 -12.21 5.67
CA ARG A 99 10.98 -11.36 5.38
C ARG A 99 10.61 -10.06 4.66
N HIS A 100 9.70 -10.13 3.67
CA HIS A 100 9.38 -9.02 2.77
C HIS A 100 8.03 -8.34 3.04
N LEU A 101 7.08 -9.04 3.69
CA LEU A 101 5.73 -8.52 3.97
C LEU A 101 5.47 -8.21 5.46
N SER A 102 6.52 -8.16 6.28
CA SER A 102 6.36 -7.72 7.68
C SER A 102 5.72 -6.33 7.73
N THR A 103 4.58 -6.19 8.39
CA THR A 103 3.75 -4.96 8.42
C THR A 103 4.55 -3.72 8.84
N ILE A 104 5.47 -3.89 9.81
CA ILE A 104 6.35 -2.81 10.27
C ILE A 104 7.33 -2.38 9.18
N LYS A 105 7.92 -3.34 8.45
CA LYS A 105 8.83 -3.03 7.34
C LYS A 105 8.09 -2.37 6.19
N ILE A 106 6.88 -2.84 5.86
CA ILE A 106 6.02 -2.21 4.85
C ILE A 106 5.73 -0.76 5.24
N MET A 107 5.43 -0.49 6.52
CA MET A 107 5.17 0.86 7.00
C MET A 107 6.37 1.79 6.80
N LEU A 108 7.56 1.33 7.18
CA LEU A 108 8.80 2.09 7.01
C LEU A 108 9.25 2.22 5.54
N ARG A 109 8.89 1.27 4.67
CA ARG A 109 9.25 1.26 3.25
C ARG A 109 8.36 2.15 2.39
N LEU A 110 7.16 2.46 2.86
CA LEU A 110 6.15 3.22 2.12
C LEU A 110 5.77 4.56 2.80
N PRO A 111 6.74 5.42 3.20
CA PRO A 111 6.45 6.61 3.99
C PRO A 111 5.53 7.61 3.26
N MET A 112 5.70 7.78 1.95
CA MET A 112 4.89 8.71 1.16
C MET A 112 3.47 8.20 0.96
N TYR A 113 3.30 6.89 0.81
CA TYR A 113 1.96 6.28 0.79
C TYR A 113 1.22 6.55 2.09
N TRP A 114 1.84 6.27 3.24
CA TRP A 114 1.22 6.49 4.54
C TRP A 114 0.94 7.96 4.84
N LEU A 115 1.86 8.85 4.49
CA LEU A 115 1.68 10.27 4.67
C LEU A 115 0.54 10.80 3.79
N GLY A 116 0.55 10.51 2.50
CA GLY A 116 -0.46 10.98 1.56
C GLY A 116 -1.84 10.39 1.82
N PHE A 117 -1.93 9.07 1.94
CA PHE A 117 -3.19 8.38 2.19
C PHE A 117 -3.71 8.67 3.60
N GLY A 118 -2.83 8.70 4.60
CA GLY A 118 -3.18 9.04 5.98
C GLY A 118 -3.76 10.44 6.10
N LEU A 119 -3.14 11.44 5.46
CA LEU A 119 -3.67 12.80 5.44
C LEU A 119 -5.06 12.87 4.81
N LEU A 120 -5.28 12.14 3.71
CA LEU A 120 -6.58 12.08 3.06
C LEU A 120 -7.66 11.47 3.98
N ILE A 121 -7.33 10.41 4.71
CA ILE A 121 -8.22 9.79 5.70
C ILE A 121 -8.48 10.75 6.88
N CYS A 122 -7.47 11.48 7.36
CA CYS A 122 -7.64 12.49 8.40
C CYS A 122 -8.63 13.58 7.97
N ILE A 123 -8.54 14.08 6.73
CA ILE A 123 -9.48 15.08 6.21
C ILE A 123 -10.90 14.51 6.12
N MET A 124 -11.04 13.26 5.68
CA MET A 124 -12.33 12.59 5.59
C MET A 124 -13.02 12.44 6.96
N ILE A 125 -12.26 12.09 7.99
CA ILE A 125 -12.77 11.81 9.35
C ILE A 125 -12.84 13.07 10.22
N SER A 126 -12.15 14.16 9.84
CA SER A 126 -12.03 15.36 10.68
C SER A 126 -13.37 15.90 11.20
N PRO A 127 -14.48 15.98 10.43
CA PRO A 127 -15.73 16.51 10.97
C PRO A 127 -16.30 15.66 12.10
N GLN A 128 -16.08 14.34 12.07
CA GLN A 128 -16.56 13.42 13.10
C GLN A 128 -15.80 13.63 14.42
N VAL A 129 -14.51 13.93 14.33
CA VAL A 129 -13.66 14.22 15.51
C VAL A 129 -14.04 15.55 16.15
N PHE A 130 -14.21 16.60 15.35
CA PHE A 130 -14.55 17.93 15.86
C PHE A 130 -16.00 18.00 16.39
N ASN A 131 -16.95 17.33 15.73
CA ASN A 131 -18.34 17.27 16.21
C ASN A 131 -18.49 16.45 17.51
N GLY A 132 -17.65 15.43 17.71
CA GLY A 132 -17.65 14.61 18.93
C GLY A 132 -16.92 15.25 20.12
N HIS A 133 -16.05 16.22 19.87
CA HIS A 133 -15.21 16.88 20.88
C HIS A 133 -15.18 18.41 20.68
N PRO A 134 -16.26 19.13 21.04
CA PRO A 134 -16.36 20.57 20.83
C PRO A 134 -15.26 21.39 21.55
N LEU A 135 -14.67 20.86 22.62
CA LEU A 135 -13.52 21.46 23.30
C LEU A 135 -12.28 21.60 22.39
N LEU A 136 -12.15 20.76 21.35
CA LEU A 136 -11.07 20.88 20.37
C LEU A 136 -11.29 22.10 19.45
N ILE A 137 -12.54 22.41 19.13
CA ILE A 137 -12.87 23.60 18.32
C ILE A 137 -12.45 24.87 19.07
N GLU A 138 -12.78 24.91 20.37
CA GLU A 138 -12.43 26.02 21.26
C GLU A 138 -10.90 26.14 21.48
N TYR A 139 -10.19 25.01 21.64
CA TYR A 139 -8.73 25.01 21.79
C TYR A 139 -7.98 25.48 20.52
N PHE A 140 -8.50 25.12 19.35
CA PHE A 140 -7.87 25.46 18.06
C PHE A 140 -8.37 26.77 17.45
N ASN A 141 -9.28 27.51 18.12
CA ASN A 141 -9.94 28.71 17.58
C ASN A 141 -10.54 28.49 16.16
N LEU A 142 -11.14 27.32 15.94
CA LEU A 142 -11.77 26.95 14.67
C LEU A 142 -13.24 27.38 14.61
#